data_AF-A0A3E0KHD8-F1
#
_entry.id   AF-A0A3E0KHD8-F1
#
_cell.length_a   1.000
_cell.length_b   1.000
_cell.length_c   1.000
_cell.angle_alpha   90.00
_cell.angle_beta   90.00
_cell.angle_gamma   90.00
#
_symmetry.space_group_name_H-M   'P 1'
#
loop_
_entity.id
_entity.type
_entity.pdbx_description
1 polymer ?
#
loop_
_entity_poly.entity_id
_entity_poly.type
_entity_poly.pdbx_seq_one_letter_code
_entity_poly.pdbx_strand_id
1 'polypeptide(L)'
;MRCPDDELLQMFTEGELAPAAGEIVKAHLRACGRCQAAVARYKQLFWDLEHPEEPPLPPELVEQEQRLMRAWAQEHKASVQRRRALRLVPAWAGYSLLWTRHVPPVERLGRFLSRTGRSLLASRVPLARRLLERRR
;
A
#
# COMPACT_ATOMS: atom_id res chain seq x y z
N MET A 1 -47.58 25.52 30.02
CA MET A 1 -46.11 25.71 29.90
C MET A 1 -45.82 26.44 28.60
N ARG A 2 -44.87 27.39 28.61
CA ARG A 2 -44.38 28.04 27.39
C ARG A 2 -43.63 27.00 26.54
N CYS A 3 -43.71 27.11 25.21
CA CYS A 3 -42.92 26.24 24.35
C CYS A 3 -41.43 26.61 24.47
N PRO A 4 -40.52 25.62 24.43
CA PRO A 4 -39.08 25.88 24.35
C PRO A 4 -38.75 26.59 23.03
N ASP A 5 -37.63 27.31 23.04
CA ASP A 5 -37.10 27.95 21.85
C ASP A 5 -36.65 26.91 20.81
N ASP A 6 -36.64 27.31 19.55
CA ASP A 6 -36.40 26.40 18.43
C ASP A 6 -34.98 25.81 18.45
N GLU A 7 -34.00 26.60 18.89
CA GLU A 7 -32.61 26.19 19.10
C GLU A 7 -32.50 25.03 20.12
N LEU A 8 -33.29 25.06 21.19
CA LEU A 8 -33.34 23.97 22.17
C LEU A 8 -33.95 22.69 21.58
N LEU A 9 -34.91 22.82 20.65
CA LEU A 9 -35.48 21.66 19.97
C LEU A 9 -34.47 21.04 18.99
N GLN A 10 -33.66 21.86 18.32
CA GLN A 10 -32.57 21.41 17.46
C GLN A 10 -31.49 20.68 18.26
N MET A 11 -30.95 21.30 19.32
CA MET A 11 -29.96 20.66 20.20
C MET A 11 -30.48 19.35 20.81
N PHE A 12 -31.80 19.26 21.04
CA PHE A 12 -32.44 18.04 21.54
C PHE A 12 -32.40 16.93 20.49
N THR A 13 -32.62 17.26 19.22
CA THR A 13 -32.53 16.29 18.13
C THR A 13 -31.10 15.84 17.85
N GLU A 14 -30.13 16.73 17.99
CA GLU A 14 -28.70 16.45 17.82
C GLU A 14 -28.12 15.64 19.00
N GLY A 15 -28.79 15.67 20.16
CA GLY A 15 -28.33 15.00 21.38
C GLY A 15 -27.27 15.80 22.15
N GLU A 16 -27.14 17.10 21.89
CA GLU A 16 -26.15 17.99 22.51
C GLU A 16 -26.64 18.64 23.83
N LEU A 17 -27.90 18.42 24.20
CA LEU A 17 -28.46 18.93 25.45
C LEU A 17 -27.92 18.18 26.67
N ALA A 18 -27.63 18.94 27.73
CA ALA A 18 -27.34 18.37 29.05
C ALA A 18 -28.48 17.45 29.53
N PRO A 19 -28.20 16.34 30.23
CA PRO A 19 -29.21 15.33 30.57
C PRO A 19 -30.45 15.89 31.29
N ALA A 20 -30.24 16.84 32.21
CA ALA A 20 -31.34 17.48 32.94
C ALA A 20 -32.26 18.31 32.01
N ALA A 21 -31.67 19.05 31.06
CA ALA A 21 -32.41 19.86 30.11
C ALA A 21 -33.13 18.98 29.07
N GLY A 22 -32.49 17.89 28.64
CA GLY A 22 -33.10 16.88 27.75
C GLY A 22 -34.37 16.26 28.34
N GLU A 23 -34.37 15.90 29.63
CA GLU A 23 -35.57 15.34 30.28
C GLU A 23 -36.71 16.38 30.40
N ILE A 24 -36.41 17.66 30.60
CA ILE A 24 -37.40 18.74 30.59
C ILE A 24 -38.05 18.88 29.20
N VAL A 25 -37.24 18.92 28.15
CA VAL A 25 -37.73 19.01 26.76
C VAL A 25 -38.55 17.76 26.41
N LYS A 26 -38.08 16.58 26.79
CA LYS A 26 -38.80 15.31 26.59
C LYS A 26 -40.15 15.27 27.31
N ALA A 27 -40.24 15.78 28.53
CA ALA A 27 -41.51 15.93 29.24
C ALA A 27 -42.46 16.89 28.52
N HIS A 28 -41.96 18.02 28.02
CA HIS A 28 -42.73 18.96 27.22
C HIS A 28 -43.25 18.33 25.92
N LEU A 29 -42.39 17.59 25.21
CA LEU A 29 -42.74 16.91 23.97
C LEU A 29 -43.86 15.89 24.16
N ARG A 30 -44.03 15.27 25.34
CA ARG A 30 -45.19 14.38 25.59
C ARG A 30 -46.55 15.10 25.55
N ALA A 31 -46.57 16.40 25.81
CA ALA A 31 -47.80 17.18 25.94
C ALA A 31 -48.03 18.20 24.81
N CYS A 32 -47.01 18.51 23.98
CA CYS A 32 -47.11 19.54 22.96
C CYS A 32 -46.89 19.00 21.54
N GLY A 33 -47.99 18.85 20.78
CA GLY A 33 -47.96 18.40 19.38
C GLY A 33 -47.19 19.35 18.43
N ARG A 34 -47.18 20.65 18.71
CA ARG A 34 -46.43 21.63 17.91
C ARG A 34 -44.91 21.39 17.99
N CYS A 35 -44.40 21.16 19.19
CA CYS A 35 -42.98 20.92 19.40
C CYS A 35 -42.59 19.50 18.94
N GLN A 36 -43.50 18.52 19.04
CA GLN A 36 -43.31 17.20 18.41
C GLN A 36 -43.13 17.33 16.90
N ALA A 37 -43.98 18.12 16.23
CA ALA A 37 -43.88 18.34 14.79
C ALA A 37 -42.57 19.03 14.40
N ALA A 38 -42.11 20.01 15.19
CA ALA A 38 -40.81 20.66 14.97
C ALA A 38 -39.64 19.67 15.08
N VAL A 39 -39.60 18.85 16.14
CA VAL A 39 -38.60 17.79 16.32
C VAL A 39 -38.66 16.76 15.20
N ALA A 40 -39.85 16.39 14.72
CA ALA A 40 -39.98 15.46 13.59
C ALA A 40 -39.38 16.04 12.30
N ARG A 41 -39.56 17.33 12.02
CA ARG A 41 -38.93 18.01 10.88
C ARG A 41 -37.41 18.02 10.99
N TYR A 42 -36.87 18.31 12.18
CA TYR A 42 -35.43 18.26 12.41
C TYR A 42 -34.86 16.86 12.17
N LYS A 43 -35.53 15.82 12.69
CA LYS A 43 -35.13 14.42 12.44
C LYS A 43 -35.16 14.04 10.97
N GLN A 44 -36.19 14.49 10.25
CA GLN A 44 -36.27 14.27 8.80
C GLN A 44 -35.13 14.99 8.07
N LEU A 45 -34.85 16.24 8.42
CA LEU A 45 -33.74 16.98 7.84
C LEU A 45 -32.40 16.27 8.08
N PHE A 46 -32.14 15.82 9.32
CA PHE A 46 -30.92 15.05 9.61
C PHE A 46 -30.85 13.75 8.83
N TRP A 47 -31.98 13.04 8.69
CA TRP A 47 -32.06 11.84 7.89
C TRP A 47 -31.69 12.10 6.43
N ASP A 48 -32.26 13.15 5.82
CA ASP A 48 -32.03 13.53 4.43
C ASP A 48 -30.56 13.94 4.21
N LEU A 49 -29.92 14.57 5.20
CA LEU A 49 -28.50 14.94 5.16
C LEU A 49 -27.56 13.74 5.34
N GLU A 50 -27.94 12.76 6.17
CA GLU A 50 -27.17 11.52 6.38
C GLU A 50 -27.30 10.55 5.20
N HIS A 51 -28.42 10.63 4.47
CA HIS A 51 -28.74 9.75 3.35
C HIS A 51 -28.93 10.58 2.07
N PRO A 52 -27.88 11.29 1.61
CA PRO A 52 -27.96 12.01 0.35
C PRO A 52 -28.22 11.01 -0.78
N GLU A 53 -29.10 11.37 -1.71
CA GLU A 53 -29.28 10.58 -2.92
C GLU A 53 -27.95 10.54 -3.70
N GLU A 54 -27.43 9.32 -3.91
CA GLU A 54 -26.23 9.15 -4.73
C GLU A 54 -26.56 9.51 -6.18
N PRO A 55 -25.90 10.54 -6.75
CA PRO A 55 -26.13 10.87 -8.15
C PRO A 55 -25.68 9.70 -9.03
N PRO A 56 -26.37 9.44 -10.17
CA PRO A 56 -25.96 8.39 -11.07
C PRO A 56 -24.54 8.66 -11.56
N LEU A 57 -23.65 7.67 -11.42
CA LEU A 57 -22.28 7.81 -11.89
C LEU A 57 -22.25 8.00 -13.41
N PRO A 58 -21.53 9.02 -13.92
CA PRO A 58 -21.26 9.16 -15.34
C PRO A 58 -20.66 7.87 -15.93
N PRO A 59 -21.06 7.46 -17.14
CA PRO A 59 -20.57 6.21 -17.76
C PRO A 59 -19.05 6.21 -17.94
N GLU A 60 -18.45 7.39 -18.14
CA GLU A 60 -17.01 7.57 -18.25
C GLU A 60 -16.26 7.13 -16.97
N LEU A 61 -16.82 7.42 -15.78
CA LEU A 61 -16.21 7.02 -14.51
C LEU A 61 -16.32 5.51 -14.29
N VAL A 62 -17.45 4.90 -14.69
CA VAL A 62 -17.64 3.45 -14.64
C VAL A 62 -16.61 2.76 -15.52
N GLU A 63 -16.35 3.27 -16.72
CA GLU A 63 -15.30 2.73 -17.58
C GLU A 63 -13.90 2.87 -16.96
N GLN A 64 -13.60 4.01 -16.35
CA GLN A 64 -12.31 4.24 -15.69
C GLN A 64 -12.10 3.29 -14.50
N GLU A 65 -13.12 3.14 -13.66
CA GLU A 65 -13.11 2.17 -12.56
C GLU A 65 -12.86 0.76 -13.09
N GLN A 66 -13.59 0.32 -14.10
CA GLN A 66 -13.40 -1.00 -14.70
C GLN A 66 -11.99 -1.18 -15.27
N ARG A 67 -11.42 -0.17 -15.92
CA ARG A 67 -10.04 -0.20 -16.43
C ARG A 67 -9.03 -0.33 -15.29
N LEU A 68 -9.20 0.45 -14.22
CA LEU A 68 -8.35 0.39 -13.03
C LEU A 68 -8.43 -0.99 -12.36
N MET A 69 -9.65 -1.51 -12.16
CA MET A 69 -9.86 -2.82 -11.53
C MET A 69 -9.30 -3.97 -12.36
N ARG A 70 -9.39 -3.90 -13.69
CA ARG A 70 -8.76 -4.87 -14.60
C ARG A 70 -7.25 -4.82 -14.51
N ALA A 71 -6.65 -3.62 -14.55
CA ALA A 71 -5.20 -3.44 -14.44
C ALA A 71 -4.68 -3.97 -13.09
N TRP A 72 -5.36 -3.61 -11.99
CA TRP A 72 -5.03 -4.09 -10.65
C TRP A 72 -5.11 -5.62 -10.53
N ALA A 73 -6.16 -6.23 -11.09
CA ALA A 73 -6.33 -7.68 -11.09
C ALA A 73 -5.24 -8.39 -11.91
N GLN A 74 -4.81 -7.80 -13.03
CA GLN A 74 -3.72 -8.33 -13.84
C GLN A 74 -2.39 -8.28 -13.08
N GLU A 75 -2.09 -7.17 -12.43
CA GLU A 75 -0.88 -7.02 -11.62
C GLU A 75 -0.87 -7.98 -10.43
N HIS A 76 -2.01 -8.14 -9.75
CA HIS A 76 -2.18 -9.13 -8.69
C HIS A 76 -1.92 -10.55 -9.18
N LYS A 77 -2.50 -10.94 -10.32
CA LYS A 77 -2.25 -12.25 -10.93
C LYS A 77 -0.79 -12.44 -11.31
N ALA A 78 -0.17 -11.45 -11.94
CA ALA A 78 1.24 -11.50 -12.35
C ALA A 78 2.19 -11.62 -11.14
N SER A 79 1.92 -10.88 -10.06
CA SER A 79 2.73 -10.95 -8.83
C SER A 79 2.62 -12.31 -8.14
N VAL A 80 1.42 -12.90 -8.07
CA VAL A 80 1.18 -14.25 -7.55
C VAL A 80 1.89 -15.30 -8.42
N GLN A 81 1.78 -15.20 -9.75
CA GLN A 81 2.46 -16.09 -10.69
C GLN A 81 3.98 -15.99 -10.54
N ARG A 82 4.54 -14.79 -10.45
CA ARG A 82 5.99 -14.56 -10.23
C ARG A 82 6.46 -15.20 -8.93
N ARG A 83 5.71 -15.05 -7.84
CA ARG A 83 6.02 -15.71 -6.55
C ARG A 83 5.97 -17.23 -6.67
N ARG A 84 5.00 -17.79 -7.41
CA ARG A 84 4.92 -19.24 -7.68
C ARG A 84 6.10 -19.73 -8.52
N ALA A 85 6.46 -19.02 -9.58
CA ALA A 85 7.61 -19.35 -10.42
C ALA A 85 8.92 -19.35 -9.61
N LEU A 86 9.12 -18.37 -8.72
CA LEU A 86 10.27 -18.32 -7.81
C LEU A 86 10.27 -19.46 -6.78
N ARG A 87 9.10 -19.99 -6.40
CA ARG A 87 8.99 -21.19 -5.52
C ARG A 87 9.30 -22.50 -6.25
N LEU A 88 9.12 -22.53 -7.56
CA LEU A 88 9.49 -23.68 -8.40
C LEU A 88 11.00 -23.73 -8.69
N VAL A 89 11.75 -22.67 -8.35
CA VAL A 89 13.21 -22.72 -8.31
C VAL A 89 13.61 -23.51 -7.06
N PRO A 90 14.25 -24.68 -7.20
CA PRO A 90 14.71 -25.43 -6.04
C PRO A 90 15.73 -24.58 -5.25
N ALA A 91 15.74 -24.73 -3.93
CA ALA A 91 16.50 -23.86 -3.02
C ALA A 91 17.99 -23.71 -3.37
N TRP A 92 18.60 -24.73 -3.99
CA TRP A 92 20.00 -24.71 -4.44
C TRP A 92 20.23 -23.81 -5.66
N ALA A 93 19.26 -23.69 -6.58
CA ALA A 93 19.34 -22.84 -7.78
C ALA A 93 19.04 -21.36 -7.48
N GLY A 94 18.35 -21.07 -6.37
CA GLY A 94 18.22 -19.69 -5.87
C GLY A 94 19.56 -19.11 -5.40
N TYR A 95 20.44 -19.95 -4.84
CA TYR A 95 21.75 -19.56 -4.32
C TYR A 95 22.74 -19.22 -5.46
N SER A 96 22.69 -19.93 -6.58
CA SER A 96 23.55 -19.65 -7.75
C SER A 96 23.17 -18.34 -8.47
N LEU A 97 21.88 -17.98 -8.51
CA LEU A 97 21.41 -16.72 -9.10
C LEU A 97 21.65 -15.49 -8.19
N LEU A 98 21.77 -15.68 -6.88
CA LEU A 98 22.07 -14.58 -5.96
C LEU A 98 23.54 -14.13 -6.05
N TRP A 99 24.46 -15.08 -6.23
CA TRP A 99 25.89 -14.80 -6.42
C TRP A 99 26.13 -14.03 -7.72
N THR A 100 25.51 -14.42 -8.84
CA THR A 100 25.76 -13.79 -10.16
C THR A 100 25.40 -12.31 -10.22
N ARG A 101 24.49 -11.82 -9.38
CA ARG A 101 24.16 -10.39 -9.25
C ARG A 101 25.33 -9.55 -8.72
N HIS A 102 26.28 -10.16 -8.01
CA HIS A 102 27.45 -9.50 -7.43
C HIS A 102 28.77 -9.86 -8.12
N VAL A 103 28.74 -10.68 -9.19
CA VAL A 103 29.96 -11.02 -9.94
C VAL A 103 30.29 -9.90 -10.93
N PRO A 104 31.46 -9.25 -10.82
CA PRO A 104 31.90 -8.32 -11.84
C PRO A 104 32.04 -9.06 -13.18
N PRO A 105 31.72 -8.41 -14.32
CA PRO A 105 31.75 -9.07 -15.62
C PRO A 105 33.11 -9.71 -15.87
N VAL A 106 33.09 -10.98 -16.27
CA VAL A 106 34.26 -11.89 -16.40
C VAL A 106 35.38 -11.28 -17.26
N GLU A 107 35.04 -10.35 -18.16
CA GLU A 107 35.97 -9.56 -18.97
C GLU A 107 36.97 -8.71 -18.16
N ARG A 108 36.63 -8.29 -16.92
CA ARG A 108 37.55 -7.55 -16.05
C ARG A 108 38.54 -8.47 -15.33
N LEU A 109 38.12 -9.69 -14.98
CA LEU A 109 38.97 -10.69 -14.36
C LEU A 109 40.05 -11.22 -15.33
N GLY A 110 39.69 -11.45 -16.59
CA GLY A 110 40.64 -11.91 -17.62
C GLY A 110 41.79 -10.91 -17.88
N ARG A 111 41.50 -9.60 -17.81
CA ARG A 111 42.52 -8.54 -17.98
C ARG A 111 43.47 -8.39 -16.79
N PHE A 112 43.02 -8.73 -15.58
CA PHE A 112 43.88 -8.71 -14.39
C PHE A 112 44.82 -9.92 -14.35
N LEU A 113 44.31 -11.11 -14.64
CA LEU A 113 45.09 -12.35 -14.66
C LEU A 113 46.16 -12.35 -15.76
N SER A 114 45.86 -11.79 -16.93
CA SER A 114 46.84 -11.65 -18.02
C SER A 114 47.95 -10.64 -17.71
N ARG A 115 47.66 -9.57 -16.95
CA ARG A 115 48.68 -8.60 -16.50
C ARG A 115 49.62 -9.17 -15.44
N THR A 116 49.08 -9.89 -14.46
CA THR A 116 49.89 -10.48 -13.38
C THR A 116 50.70 -11.68 -13.86
N GLY A 117 50.13 -12.53 -14.72
CA GLY A 117 50.85 -13.65 -15.35
C GLY A 117 52.06 -13.21 -16.18
N ARG A 118 51.95 -12.07 -16.89
CA ARG A 118 53.08 -11.48 -17.63
C ARG A 118 54.20 -10.97 -16.71
N SER A 119 53.86 -10.41 -15.55
CA SER A 119 54.85 -9.89 -14.58
C SER A 119 55.62 -10.99 -13.84
N LEU A 120 54.98 -12.14 -13.60
CA LEU A 120 55.61 -13.29 -12.94
C LEU A 120 56.55 -14.06 -13.86
N LEU A 121 56.20 -14.16 -15.15
CA LEU A 121 57.11 -14.73 -16.16
C LEU A 121 58.32 -13.83 -16.41
N ALA A 122 58.16 -12.50 -16.29
CA ALA A 122 59.26 -11.54 -16.43
C ALA A 122 60.25 -11.55 -15.26
N SER A 123 59.88 -12.08 -14.08
CA SER A 123 60.67 -11.95 -12.84
C SER A 123 61.40 -13.22 -12.38
N ARG A 124 61.44 -14.32 -13.15
CA ARG A 124 62.16 -15.55 -12.76
C ARG A 124 62.96 -16.24 -13.87
N VAL A 125 64.05 -15.59 -14.31
CA VAL A 125 65.19 -16.28 -14.94
C VAL A 125 66.46 -15.99 -14.12
N PRO A 126 66.73 -16.78 -13.06
CA PRO A 126 68.10 -17.28 -12.94
C PRO A 126 68.24 -18.71 -12.38
N LEU A 127 67.15 -19.45 -12.11
CA LEU A 127 67.26 -20.81 -11.53
C LEU A 127 67.48 -21.92 -12.57
N ALA A 128 67.08 -21.72 -13.82
CA ALA A 128 67.25 -22.73 -14.88
C ALA A 128 68.72 -22.95 -15.28
N ARG A 129 69.60 -21.97 -15.05
CA ARG A 129 71.02 -22.04 -15.47
C ARG A 129 71.88 -22.91 -14.53
N ARG A 130 71.53 -23.01 -13.24
CA ARG A 130 72.29 -23.81 -12.25
C ARG A 130 72.01 -25.32 -12.32
N LEU A 131 70.92 -25.74 -12.94
CA LEU A 131 70.60 -27.17 -13.09
C LEU A 131 71.22 -27.80 -14.35
N LEU A 132 71.66 -27.00 -15.32
CA LEU A 132 72.28 -27.48 -16.56
C LEU A 132 73.80 -27.68 -16.47
N GLU A 133 74.50 -27.07 -15.50
CA GLU A 133 75.96 -27.23 -15.33
C GLU A 133 76.36 -28.44 -14.46
N ARG A 134 75.42 -29.06 -13.74
CA ARG A 134 75.70 -30.20 -12.84
C ARG A 134 75.68 -31.56 -13.55
N ARG A 135 75.70 -31.58 -14.89
CA ARG A 135 75.57 -32.79 -15.71
C ARG A 135 76.65 -32.89 -16.81
N ARG A 136 77.83 -32.35 -16.57
CA ARG A 136 79.03 -32.56 -17.39
C ARG A 136 80.13 -33.22 -16.57
#